data_AF-A0A7X9PB55-F1
#
_entry.id   AF-A0A7X9PB55-F1
#
_cell.length_a   1.000
_cell.length_b   1.000
_cell.length_c   1.000
_cell.angle_alpha   90.00
_cell.angle_beta   90.00
_cell.angle_gamma   90.00
#
_symmetry.space_group_name_H-M   'P 1'
#
loop_
_entity.id
_entity.type
_entity.pdbx_description
1 polymer ?
#
loop_
_entity_poly.entity_id
_entity_poly.type
_entity_poly.pdbx_seq_one_letter_code
_entity_poly.pdbx_strand_id
1 'polypeptide(L)' 'SLSDGDAIPIEERSPTEITWISGQSIGPDDVKVWNPAFDVTPAELITAIVTERGVHRPPYLFT' A
#
# COMPACT_ATOMS: atom_id res chain seq x y z
N SER A 1 12.98 -12.68 8.23
CA SER A 1 12.19 -11.44 8.16
C SER A 1 12.77 -10.56 7.06
N LEU A 2 12.05 -9.52 6.64
CA LEU A 2 12.59 -8.44 5.82
C LEU A 2 13.38 -7.46 6.73
N SER A 3 14.36 -6.75 6.18
CA SER A 3 15.17 -5.77 6.92
C SER A 3 14.43 -4.47 7.20
N ASP A 4 13.62 -4.03 6.24
CA ASP A 4 12.94 -2.74 6.21
C ASP A 4 11.77 -2.78 5.19
N GLY A 5 11.10 -1.64 5.02
CA GLY A 5 9.96 -1.48 4.13
C GLY A 5 10.31 -1.54 2.64
N ASP A 6 11.55 -1.22 2.23
CA ASP A 6 11.95 -1.22 0.82
C ASP A 6 12.00 -2.63 0.24
N ALA A 7 12.15 -3.63 1.11
CA ALA A 7 12.14 -5.04 0.73
C ALA A 7 10.71 -5.62 0.57
N ILE A 8 9.64 -4.86 0.85
CA ILE A 8 8.25 -5.30 0.65
C ILE A 8 7.90 -5.20 -0.84
N PRO A 9 7.59 -6.32 -1.54
CA PRO A 9 7.18 -6.26 -2.93
C PRO A 9 5.83 -5.55 -3.06
N ILE A 10 5.74 -4.58 -3.96
CA ILE A 10 4.50 -3.86 -4.27
C ILE A 10 3.78 -4.57 -5.41
N GLU A 11 2.54 -5.00 -5.16
CA GLU A 11 1.67 -5.57 -6.18
C GLU A 11 1.26 -4.49 -7.20
N GLU A 12 1.49 -4.74 -8.49
CA GLU A 12 0.89 -3.94 -9.57
C GLU A 12 -0.35 -4.64 -10.10
N ARG A 13 -1.49 -3.94 -10.09
CA ARG A 13 -2.79 -4.47 -10.50
C ARG A 13 -3.15 -4.05 -11.92
N SER A 14 -4.21 -4.67 -12.45
CA SER A 14 -4.67 -4.41 -13.81
C SER A 14 -4.94 -2.91 -14.02
N PRO A 15 -4.46 -2.31 -15.12
CA PRO A 15 -4.86 -0.96 -15.56
C PRO A 15 -6.38 -0.75 -15.63
N THR A 16 -7.14 -1.82 -15.88
CA THR A 16 -8.60 -1.76 -16.01
C THR A 16 -9.31 -1.33 -14.74
N GLU A 17 -8.71 -1.50 -13.56
CA GLU A 17 -9.30 -1.01 -12.30
C GLU A 17 -9.32 0.53 -12.21
N ILE A 18 -8.48 1.20 -13.00
CA ILE A 18 -8.43 2.66 -13.11
C ILE A 18 -9.20 3.14 -14.35
N THR A 19 -9.17 2.40 -15.46
CA THR A 19 -9.82 2.83 -16.72
C THR A 19 -11.26 2.35 -16.89
N TRP A 20 -11.74 1.41 -16.08
CA TRP A 20 -13.10 0.87 -16.14
C TRP A 20 -13.74 0.78 -14.76
N ILE A 21 -15.03 1.12 -14.67
CA ILE A 21 -15.85 0.92 -13.47
C ILE A 21 -17.20 0.32 -13.88
N SER A 22 -17.62 -0.74 -13.19
CA SER A 22 -18.90 -1.42 -13.44
C SER A 22 -19.17 -1.79 -14.91
N GLY A 23 -18.11 -2.15 -15.66
CA GLY A 23 -18.19 -2.51 -17.08
C GLY A 23 -18.25 -1.33 -18.06
N GLN A 24 -18.08 -0.09 -17.58
CA GLN A 24 -18.02 1.11 -18.41
C GLN A 24 -16.62 1.72 -18.41
N SER A 25 -16.12 2.09 -19.59
CA SER A 25 -14.86 2.85 -19.72
C SER A 25 -15.02 4.27 -19.19
N ILE A 26 -14.04 4.72 -18.40
CA ILE A 26 -13.97 6.06 -17.78
C ILE A 26 -12.70 6.82 -18.13
N GLY A 27 -11.83 6.25 -18.98
CA GLY A 27 -10.59 6.88 -19.43
C GLY A 27 -10.39 6.75 -20.95
N PRO A 28 -9.41 7.45 -21.52
CA PRO A 28 -9.02 7.26 -22.93
C PRO A 28 -8.54 5.82 -23.18
N ASP A 29 -8.82 5.29 -24.37
CA ASP A 29 -8.55 3.88 -24.70
C ASP A 29 -7.06 3.50 -24.58
N ASP A 30 -6.15 4.40 -24.95
CA ASP A 30 -4.70 4.14 -25.01
C ASP A 30 -3.91 4.77 -23.84
N VAL A 31 -4.59 5.14 -22.75
CA VAL A 31 -3.90 5.74 -21.60
C VAL A 31 -3.03 4.70 -20.91
N LYS A 32 -1.74 5.02 -20.70
CA LYS A 32 -0.85 4.19 -19.89
C LYS A 32 -1.16 4.42 -18.41
N VAL A 33 -1.22 3.34 -17.65
CA VAL A 33 -1.57 3.36 -16.22
C VAL A 33 -0.43 2.74 -15.41
N TRP A 34 -0.12 3.35 -14.28
CA TRP A 34 0.65 2.76 -13.20
C TRP A 34 -0.30 2.54 -12.03
N ASN A 35 -0.53 1.28 -11.65
CA ASN A 35 -1.52 0.90 -10.64
C ASN A 35 -0.91 0.06 -9.52
N PRO A 36 0.01 0.63 -8.70
CA PRO A 36 0.48 -0.04 -7.49
C PRO A 36 -0.67 -0.15 -6.49
N ALA A 37 -0.93 -1.36 -5.99
CA ALA A 37 -2.02 -1.62 -5.05
C ALA A 37 -1.72 -1.14 -3.62
N PHE A 38 -0.43 -0.98 -3.30
CA PHE A 38 0.06 -0.60 -1.98
C PHE A 38 1.19 0.40 -2.09
N ASP A 39 1.42 1.12 -0.99
CA ASP A 39 2.65 1.86 -0.74
C ASP A 39 3.21 1.47 0.65
N VAL A 40 4.37 2.02 1.00
CA VAL A 40 5.00 1.81 2.29
C VAL A 40 4.97 3.12 3.06
N THR A 41 4.42 3.09 4.27
CA THR A 41 4.54 4.20 5.23
C THR A 41 5.76 3.98 6.13
N PRO A 42 6.81 4.82 6.07
CA PRO A 42 7.94 4.76 6.98
C PRO A 42 7.53 4.78 8.45
N ALA A 43 8.25 4.03 9.29
CA ALA A 43 7.92 3.88 10.71
C ALA A 43 7.95 5.22 11.47
N GLU A 44 8.81 6.17 11.10
CA GLU A 44 8.84 7.49 11.73
C GLU A 44 7.58 8.33 11.50
N LEU A 45 6.75 7.99 10.52
CA LEU A 45 5.48 8.68 10.24
C LEU A 45 4.29 8.08 10.99
N ILE A 46 4.47 6.96 11.69
CA ILE A 46 3.42 6.28 12.43
C ILE A 46 3.48 6.74 13.90
N THR A 47 2.35 7.17 14.47
CA THR A 47 2.29 7.57 15.89
C THR A 47 2.14 6.35 16.81
N ALA A 48 1.31 5.38 16.43
CA ALA A 48 1.06 4.18 17.19
C ALA A 48 0.54 3.05 16.29
N ILE A 49 0.79 1.81 16.70
CA ILE A 49 0.24 0.59 16.08
C ILE A 49 -0.65 -0.09 17.13
N VAL A 50 -1.92 -0.26 16.80
CA VAL A 50 -2.92 -0.87 17.69
C VAL A 50 -3.07 -2.35 17.32
N THR A 51 -2.87 -3.23 18.30
CA THR A 51 -2.96 -4.70 18.14
C THR A 51 -3.84 -5.28 19.25
N GLU A 52 -4.10 -6.59 19.21
CA GLU A 52 -4.78 -7.32 20.29
C GLU A 52 -3.96 -7.36 21.59
N ARG A 53 -2.67 -7.01 21.54
CA ARG A 53 -1.74 -6.96 22.68
C ARG A 53 -1.58 -5.57 23.28
N GLY A 54 -2.26 -4.57 22.73
CA GLY A 54 -2.25 -3.19 23.22
C GLY A 54 -1.81 -2.17 22.16
N VAL A 55 -1.33 -1.02 22.62
CA VAL A 55 -0.94 0.11 21.77
C VAL A 55 0.58 0.30 21.80
N HIS A 56 1.26 -0.07 20.70
CA HIS A 56 2.69 0.11 20.53
C HIS A 56 3.01 1.54 20.04
N ARG A 57 4.07 2.15 20.59
CA ARG A 57 4.57 3.48 20.20
C ARG A 57 6.08 3.38 19.88
N PRO A 58 6.66 4.36 19.18
CA PRO A 58 8.10 4.40 18.93
C PRO A 58 8.94 4.40 20.23
N PRO A 59 10.13 3.77 20.25
CA PRO A 59 10.66 2.88 19.22
C PRO A 59 9.87 1.56 19.24
N TYR A 60 9.36 1.11 18.08
CA TYR A 60 8.47 -0.06 17.97
C TYR A 60 9.17 -1.39 18.33
N LEU A 61 9.43 -1.57 19.63
CA LEU A 61 9.94 -2.79 20.24
C LEU A 61 8.72 -3.68 20.50
N PHE A 62 8.42 -4.56 19.55
CA PHE A 62 7.36 -5.55 19.69
C PHE A 62 7.83 -6.65 20.67
N THR A 63 7.69 -6.38 21.97
CA THR A 63 7.89 -7.35 23.06
C THR A 63 6.62 -8.11 23.37
#